data_AF-A0A9C8VY60-F1
#
_entry.id   AF-A0A9C8VY60-F1
#
_cell.length_a   1.000
_cell.length_b   1.000
_cell.length_c   1.000
_cell.angle_alpha   90.00
_cell.angle_beta   90.00
_cell.angle_gamma   90.00
#
_symmetry.space_group_name_H-M   'P 1'
#
loop_
_entity.id
_entity.type
_entity.pdbx_description
1 polymer ?
#
loop_
_entity_poly.entity_id
_entity_poly.type
_entity_poly.pdbx_seq_one_letter_code
_entity_poly.pdbx_strand_id
1 'polypeptide(L)'
;MKSKILQQDIGPTKSSPTNFTNPVRNLSIFNGVKGLIFLVKVEGESAWPELIPEKIYFATNLLRLKIGDFVVFRNPKDQREILIKRIKFIRKSFYFLEGTLPWSKSSKNFGLVDKSLILGKIISI
;
A
#
# COMPACT_ATOMS: atom_id res chain seq x y z
N MET A 1 -52.62 -2.86 30.48
CA MET A 1 -51.99 -2.44 29.21
C MET A 1 -50.49 -2.35 29.42
N LYS A 2 -49.72 -3.27 28.83
CA LYS A 2 -48.26 -3.35 28.96
C LYS A 2 -47.62 -3.16 27.59
N SER A 3 -46.70 -2.21 27.50
CA SER A 3 -45.85 -1.93 26.35
C SER A 3 -44.93 -3.12 26.04
N LYS A 4 -44.99 -3.64 24.81
CA LYS A 4 -44.02 -4.61 24.28
C LYS A 4 -43.06 -3.89 23.34
N ILE A 5 -41.83 -3.81 23.79
CA ILE A 5 -40.64 -3.38 23.06
C ILE A 5 -40.40 -4.40 21.93
N LEU A 6 -40.38 -3.94 20.68
CA LEU A 6 -39.88 -4.70 19.53
C LEU A 6 -38.38 -4.37 19.41
N GLN A 7 -37.55 -5.19 20.05
CA GLN A 7 -36.16 -5.35 19.63
C GLN A 7 -36.21 -6.06 18.28
N GLN A 8 -35.88 -5.34 17.20
CA GLN A 8 -35.54 -5.99 15.94
C GLN A 8 -34.09 -6.44 16.03
N ASP A 9 -33.93 -7.76 15.99
CA ASP A 9 -32.67 -8.49 15.98
C ASP A 9 -31.75 -7.99 14.87
N ILE A 10 -30.76 -7.18 15.24
CA ILE A 10 -29.55 -6.99 14.43
C ILE A 10 -28.71 -8.24 14.65
N GLY A 11 -29.01 -9.30 13.90
CA GLY A 11 -28.15 -10.48 13.82
C GLY A 11 -26.75 -10.05 13.37
N PRO A 12 -25.68 -10.70 13.86
CA PRO A 12 -24.33 -10.35 13.45
C PRO A 12 -24.18 -10.63 11.95
N THR A 13 -24.11 -9.57 11.16
CA THR A 13 -23.61 -9.63 9.79
C THR A 13 -22.20 -10.19 9.88
N LYS A 14 -22.07 -11.47 9.54
CA LYS A 14 -20.79 -12.14 9.32
C LYS A 14 -20.01 -11.28 8.34
N SER A 15 -19.09 -10.47 8.85
CA SER A 15 -18.09 -9.81 8.04
C SER A 15 -17.29 -10.93 7.38
N SER A 16 -17.53 -11.13 6.09
CA SER A 16 -16.75 -12.02 5.27
C SER A 16 -15.28 -11.72 5.53
N PRO A 17 -14.46 -12.73 5.87
CA PRO A 17 -13.02 -12.52 5.91
C PRO A 17 -12.60 -12.25 4.47
N THR A 18 -12.39 -10.99 4.12
CA THR A 18 -11.60 -10.64 2.96
C THR A 18 -10.20 -11.15 3.27
N ASN A 19 -9.96 -12.37 2.83
CA ASN A 19 -8.66 -13.01 2.86
C ASN A 19 -7.69 -12.07 2.14
N PHE A 20 -6.89 -11.34 2.92
CA PHE A 20 -5.70 -10.66 2.43
C PHE A 20 -4.70 -11.76 2.05
N THR A 21 -4.91 -12.36 0.89
CA THR A 21 -4.04 -13.42 0.38
C THR A 21 -2.75 -12.82 -0.13
N ASN A 22 -1.70 -13.13 0.64
CA ASN A 22 -0.31 -13.30 0.26
C ASN A 22 0.47 -12.04 -0.19
N PRO A 23 1.46 -11.58 0.60
CA PRO A 23 2.43 -10.63 0.08
C PRO A 23 3.13 -11.28 -1.12
N VAL A 24 3.21 -10.55 -2.23
CA VAL A 24 3.92 -10.88 -3.48
C VAL A 24 5.16 -11.74 -3.18
N ARG A 25 5.02 -13.06 -3.27
CA ARG A 25 6.04 -14.03 -2.84
C ARG A 25 7.19 -14.18 -3.82
N ASN A 26 7.11 -13.56 -5.00
CA ASN A 26 8.15 -13.62 -6.01
C ASN A 26 8.32 -12.25 -6.69
N LEU A 27 8.98 -11.33 -6.00
CA LEU A 27 9.68 -10.26 -6.71
C LEU A 27 10.92 -10.89 -7.35
N SER A 28 10.80 -11.25 -8.63
CA SER A 28 11.90 -11.79 -9.44
C SER A 28 12.92 -10.69 -9.74
N ILE A 29 13.79 -10.39 -8.78
CA ILE A 29 14.92 -9.46 -8.97
C ILE A 29 15.99 -10.21 -9.76
N PHE A 30 16.06 -10.01 -11.07
CA PHE A 30 17.15 -10.57 -11.88
C PHE A 30 18.44 -9.76 -11.65
N ASN A 31 19.60 -10.41 -11.49
CA ASN A 31 20.89 -9.76 -11.20
C ASN A 31 21.77 -9.59 -12.46
N GLY A 32 22.53 -8.49 -12.49
CA GLY A 32 23.50 -8.15 -13.54
C GLY A 32 23.14 -6.82 -14.19
N VAL A 33 23.57 -5.69 -13.61
CA VAL A 33 23.18 -4.30 -14.02
C VAL A 33 21.68 -3.96 -13.84
N LYS A 34 20.87 -4.96 -13.47
CA LYS A 34 19.40 -5.06 -13.49
C LYS A 34 18.63 -4.51 -12.27
N GLY A 35 19.29 -3.87 -11.31
CA GLY A 35 18.65 -3.43 -10.05
C GLY A 35 18.01 -2.04 -10.06
N LEU A 36 18.06 -1.34 -11.19
CA LEU A 36 17.71 0.08 -11.28
C LEU A 36 16.25 0.30 -11.64
N ILE A 37 15.66 -0.62 -12.41
CA ILE A 37 14.26 -0.59 -12.82
C ILE A 37 13.69 -1.99 -12.63
N PHE A 38 12.52 -2.10 -11.99
CA PHE A 38 11.83 -3.36 -11.75
C PHE A 38 10.34 -3.26 -12.02
N LEU A 39 9.70 -4.39 -12.29
CA LEU A 39 8.26 -4.47 -12.52
C LEU A 39 7.52 -4.72 -11.21
N VAL A 40 6.38 -4.06 -11.05
CA VAL A 40 5.51 -4.16 -9.88
C VAL A 40 4.08 -4.37 -10.34
N LYS A 41 3.51 -5.52 -9.97
CA LYS A 41 2.07 -5.76 -10.12
C LYS A 41 1.34 -5.10 -8.96
N VAL A 42 0.35 -4.28 -9.26
CA VAL A 42 -0.47 -3.61 -8.24
C VAL A 42 -1.57 -4.56 -7.79
N GLU A 43 -1.61 -4.84 -6.49
CA GLU A 43 -2.66 -5.64 -5.87
C GLU A 43 -3.46 -4.76 -4.90
N GLY A 44 -4.79 -4.86 -4.98
CA GLY A 44 -5.71 -4.03 -4.19
C GLY A 44 -5.87 -2.59 -4.71
N GLU A 45 -6.81 -1.87 -4.09
CA GLU A 45 -7.37 -0.63 -4.65
C GLU A 45 -6.81 0.64 -3.99
N SER A 46 -5.84 0.49 -3.09
CA SER A 46 -5.47 1.59 -2.19
C SER A 46 -4.81 2.81 -2.86
N ALA A 47 -4.46 2.68 -4.13
CA ALA A 47 -3.91 3.73 -4.98
C ALA A 47 -4.79 4.04 -6.21
N TRP A 48 -6.00 3.47 -6.29
CA TRP A 48 -6.97 3.75 -7.34
C TRP A 48 -7.53 5.19 -7.24
N PRO A 49 -7.80 5.91 -8.34
CA PRO A 49 -7.75 5.46 -9.74
C PRO A 49 -6.38 5.57 -10.40
N GLU A 50 -5.37 6.09 -9.71
CA GLU A 50 -4.07 6.40 -10.32
C GLU A 50 -3.23 5.15 -10.59
N LEU A 51 -3.33 4.15 -9.71
CA LEU A 51 -2.80 2.82 -9.96
C LEU A 51 -3.95 1.81 -10.04
N ILE A 52 -4.06 1.15 -11.20
CA ILE A 52 -5.12 0.20 -11.52
C ILE A 52 -4.74 -1.18 -10.97
N PRO A 53 -5.61 -1.83 -10.18
CA PRO A 53 -5.38 -3.20 -9.73
C PRO A 53 -5.08 -4.16 -10.89
N GLU A 54 -4.26 -5.18 -10.63
CA GLU A 54 -3.78 -6.19 -11.57
C GLU A 54 -2.85 -5.67 -12.70
N LYS A 55 -2.72 -4.35 -12.87
CA LYS A 55 -1.80 -3.75 -13.84
C LYS A 55 -0.36 -3.79 -13.34
N ILE A 56 0.57 -3.95 -14.27
CA ILE A 56 2.02 -3.94 -14.02
C ILE A 56 2.57 -2.55 -14.33
N TYR A 57 3.41 -2.04 -13.42
CA TYR A 57 4.07 -0.75 -13.52
C TYR A 57 5.58 -0.89 -13.39
N PHE A 58 6.32 0.03 -14.01
CA PHE A 58 7.75 0.16 -13.78
C PHE A 58 8.02 0.98 -12.52
N ALA A 59 9.00 0.53 -11.74
CA ALA A 59 9.50 1.19 -10.55
C ALA A 59 11.03 1.34 -10.60
N THR A 60 11.59 2.37 -9.96
CA THR A 60 13.04 2.61 -9.92
C THR A 60 13.49 3.22 -8.61
N ASN A 61 14.68 2.86 -8.13
CA ASN A 61 15.33 3.47 -6.96
C ASN A 61 16.28 4.63 -7.32
N LEU A 62 16.44 4.96 -8.61
CA LEU A 62 17.38 5.99 -9.07
C LEU A 62 16.84 7.41 -8.94
N LEU A 63 15.52 7.55 -8.94
CA LEU A 63 14.90 8.87 -8.98
C LEU A 63 14.73 9.44 -7.58
N ARG A 64 15.02 10.73 -7.46
CA ARG A 64 14.71 11.48 -6.24
C ARG A 64 13.21 11.49 -6.00
N LEU A 65 12.83 11.06 -4.80
CA LEU A 65 11.44 11.06 -4.34
C LEU A 65 10.97 12.47 -4.01
N LYS A 66 9.77 12.82 -4.49
CA LYS A 66 9.07 14.07 -4.19
C LYS A 66 7.66 13.80 -3.64
N ILE A 67 7.08 14.81 -3.01
CA ILE A 67 5.67 14.77 -2.60
C ILE A 67 4.80 14.49 -3.84
N GLY A 68 3.83 13.61 -3.68
CA GLY A 68 2.95 13.17 -4.76
C GLY A 68 3.39 11.89 -5.48
N ASP A 69 4.64 11.45 -5.33
CA ASP A 69 5.11 10.22 -5.96
C ASP A 69 4.51 8.98 -5.30
N PHE A 70 4.22 7.94 -6.10
CA PHE A 70 3.95 6.60 -5.59
C PHE A 70 5.25 5.84 -5.38
N VAL A 71 5.38 5.21 -4.22
CA VAL A 71 6.56 4.44 -3.84
C VAL A 71 6.19 3.04 -3.40
N VAL A 72 7.08 2.12 -3.74
CA VAL A 72 7.10 0.72 -3.32
C VAL A 72 8.02 0.64 -2.12
N PHE A 73 7.54 0.07 -1.02
CA PHE A 73 8.30 0.02 0.23
C PHE A 73 7.94 -1.20 1.06
N ARG A 74 8.83 -1.57 1.98
CA ARG A 74 8.55 -2.59 3.00
C ARG A 74 7.79 -1.97 4.15
N ASN A 75 6.71 -2.61 4.60
CA ASN A 75 5.95 -2.14 5.75
C ASN A 75 6.86 -2.10 7.00
N PRO A 76 6.99 -0.97 7.71
CA PRO A 76 7.81 -0.86 8.92
C PRO A 76 7.36 -1.79 10.08
N LYS A 77 6.09 -2.23 10.10
CA LYS A 77 5.56 -3.18 11.10
C LYS A 77 5.73 -4.65 10.72
N ASP A 78 5.75 -4.96 9.43
CA ASP A 78 6.01 -6.32 8.92
C ASP A 78 6.78 -6.22 7.60
N GLN A 79 8.11 -6.37 7.65
CA GLN A 79 8.96 -6.19 6.49
C GLN A 79 8.76 -7.26 5.39
N ARG A 80 7.96 -8.29 5.65
CA ARG A 80 7.55 -9.28 4.62
C ARG A 80 6.45 -8.73 3.71
N GLU A 81 5.75 -7.68 4.14
CA GLU A 81 4.71 -7.01 3.36
C GLU A 81 5.33 -5.88 2.52
N ILE A 82 5.10 -5.93 1.21
CA ILE A 82 5.46 -4.87 0.26
C ILE A 82 4.19 -4.08 -0.06
N LEU A 83 4.26 -2.77 0.10
CA LEU A 83 3.12 -1.87 -0.08
C LEU A 83 3.44 -0.79 -1.12
N ILE A 84 2.38 -0.26 -1.73
CA ILE A 84 2.45 0.90 -2.62
C ILE A 84 1.58 2.02 -2.04
N LYS A 85 2.17 3.20 -1.86
CA LYS A 85 1.49 4.38 -1.32
C LYS A 85 2.05 5.66 -1.92
N ARG A 86 1.29 6.74 -1.83
CA ARG A 86 1.71 8.07 -2.25
C ARG A 86 2.43 8.80 -1.11
N ILE A 87 3.51 9.50 -1.43
CA ILE A 87 4.18 10.41 -0.51
C ILE A 87 3.30 11.65 -0.26
N LYS A 88 2.86 11.83 0.99
CA LYS A 88 2.16 13.05 1.42
C LYS A 88 3.11 14.14 1.88
N PHE A 89 4.13 13.75 2.66
CA PHE A 89 5.17 14.67 3.10
C PHE A 89 6.49 13.96 3.34
N ILE A 90 7.58 14.73 3.29
CA ILE A 90 8.96 14.26 3.43
C ILE A 90 9.57 14.93 4.66
N ARG A 91 10.18 14.12 5.53
CA ARG A 91 11.06 14.58 6.61
C ARG A 91 12.50 14.13 6.37
N LYS A 92 13.44 14.57 7.21
CA LYS A 92 14.87 14.30 7.05
C LYS A 92 15.17 12.81 6.83
N SER A 93 14.61 11.93 7.66
CA SER A 93 14.86 10.48 7.62
C SER A 93 13.64 9.63 7.27
N PHE A 94 12.47 10.24 7.12
CA PHE A 94 11.21 9.50 7.00
C PHE A 94 10.27 10.08 5.95
N TYR A 95 9.44 9.20 5.41
CA TYR A 95 8.28 9.54 4.59
C TYR A 95 6.99 9.27 5.36
N PHE A 96 6.00 10.12 5.12
CA PHE A 96 4.62 9.80 5.44
C PHE A 96 3.88 9.45 4.17
N LEU A 97 3.25 8.28 4.19
CA LEU A 97 2.64 7.69 3.03
C LEU A 97 1.14 7.48 3.26
N GLU A 98 0.34 7.74 2.23
CA GLU A 98 -1.11 7.55 2.25
C GLU A 98 -1.61 6.89 0.96
N GLY A 99 -2.80 6.29 1.03
CA GLY A 99 -3.51 5.87 -0.17
C GLY A 99 -4.32 7.01 -0.76
N THR A 100 -4.96 6.74 -1.88
CA THR A 100 -5.87 7.68 -2.57
C THR A 100 -7.30 7.59 -2.06
N LEU A 101 -7.68 6.44 -1.50
CA LEU A 101 -9.02 6.19 -1.00
C LEU A 101 -9.12 6.39 0.52
N PRO A 102 -10.27 6.85 1.05
CA PRO A 102 -10.44 7.16 2.47
C PRO A 102 -10.18 6.00 3.42
N TRP A 103 -10.47 4.76 3.00
CA TRP A 103 -10.28 3.55 3.80
C TRP A 103 -8.88 2.94 3.68
N SER A 104 -8.00 3.52 2.85
CA SER A 104 -6.65 3.00 2.71
C SER A 104 -5.84 3.20 4.01
N LYS A 105 -5.17 2.14 4.45
CA LYS A 105 -4.12 2.26 5.47
C LYS A 105 -3.08 3.30 5.05
N SER A 106 -2.63 4.09 6.02
CA SER A 106 -1.63 5.15 5.87
C SER A 106 -0.54 5.01 6.94
N SER A 107 0.44 5.92 6.93
CA SER A 107 1.44 6.03 7.98
C SER A 107 0.86 6.25 9.38
N LYS A 108 -0.40 6.64 9.54
CA LYS A 108 -1.08 6.63 10.85
C LYS A 108 -1.30 5.20 11.37
N ASN A 109 -1.49 4.24 10.46
CA ASN A 109 -1.78 2.85 10.80
C ASN A 109 -0.50 2.02 10.93
N PHE A 110 0.43 2.15 9.99
CA PHE A 110 1.67 1.36 9.97
C PHE A 110 2.90 2.12 10.48
N GLY A 111 2.84 3.44 10.66
CA GLY A 111 3.97 4.25 11.11
C GLY A 111 4.67 5.01 9.97
N LEU A 112 5.62 5.85 10.36
CA LEU A 112 6.48 6.55 9.41
C LEU A 112 7.45 5.57 8.74
N VAL A 113 7.73 5.79 7.46
CA VAL A 113 8.57 4.88 6.67
C VAL A 113 9.97 5.46 6.57
N ASP A 114 10.95 4.75 7.11
CA ASP A 114 12.37 5.11 6.97
C ASP A 114 12.78 5.06 5.50
N LYS A 115 13.66 5.97 5.08
CA LYS A 115 14.17 6.01 3.69
C LYS A 115 14.79 4.69 3.24
N SER A 116 15.41 3.94 4.16
CA SER A 116 16.01 2.62 3.89
C SER A 116 14.99 1.53 3.53
N LEU A 117 13.71 1.73 3.87
CA LEU A 117 12.64 0.78 3.54
C LEU A 117 12.02 1.01 2.15
N ILE A 118 12.40 2.10 1.47
CA ILE A 118 11.93 2.37 0.11
C ILE A 118 12.67 1.48 -0.89
N LEU A 119 11.90 0.74 -1.69
CA LEU A 119 12.42 -0.09 -2.77
C LEU A 119 12.51 0.68 -4.08
N GLY A 120 11.57 1.60 -4.34
CA GLY A 120 11.60 2.44 -5.53
C GLY A 120 10.35 3.29 -5.73
N LYS A 121 10.41 4.20 -6.69
CA LYS A 121 9.35 5.06 -7.20
C LYS A 121 8.69 4.46 -8.42
N ILE A 122 7.36 4.49 -8.50
CA ILE A 122 6.60 4.18 -9.73
C ILE A 122 6.81 5.31 -10.76
N ILE A 123 7.16 4.96 -12.01
CA ILE A 123 7.49 5.93 -13.07
C ILE A 123 6.52 5.95 -14.26
N SER A 124 5.65 4.95 -14.37
CA SER A 124 4.65 4.91 -15.43
C SER A 124 3.29 5.36 -14.88
N ILE A 125 2.73 6.42 -15.45
CA ILE A 125 1.31 6.78 -15.38
C ILE A 125 0.85 6.94 -16.83
#